data_AF-A0A954K2G3-F1
#
_entry.id   AF-A0A954K2G3-F1
#
_cell.length_a   1.000
_cell.length_b   1.000
_cell.length_c   1.000
_cell.angle_alpha   90.00
_cell.angle_beta   90.00
_cell.angle_gamma   90.00
#
_symmetry.space_group_name_H-M   'P 1'
#
loop_
_entity.id
_entity.type
_entity.pdbx_description
1 polymer ?
#
loop_
_entity_poly.entity_id
_entity_poly.type
_entity_poly.pdbx_seq_one_letter_code
_entity_poly.pdbx_strand_id
1 'polypeptide(L)'
;GQGQLSLAKYLMIVAREDNPELDAEEIEAFLSHLLERIDWNRDLHFQTCTTMDTLDYSGTGFNSGSKLVMAAAGSVKRNLLTSIPEHGTLPSGFSDPRLCRPGILAVKTPAFQEHNNDLRRFCSELSLTHPFNQFPLIVLVDDSQFTAASLNNFLWTVFTRSNPASDIDGIEAFTKDKHWGCRGALVIDARIKPHHAPPLIEDPEITRRVDQLGAPGGPLHGII
;
A
#
# COMPACT_ATOMS: atom_id res chain seq x y z
N GLY A 1 27.39 3.69 1.76
CA GLY A 1 26.05 3.09 1.66
C GLY A 1 25.64 2.65 3.04
N GLN A 2 24.47 3.08 3.52
CA GLN A 2 24.03 2.93 4.91
C GLN A 2 23.06 1.73 5.06
N GLY A 3 23.56 0.49 4.94
CA GLY A 3 22.85 -0.74 5.35
C GLY A 3 21.44 -0.98 4.78
N GLN A 4 20.72 -1.95 5.35
CA GLN A 4 19.34 -2.30 4.95
C GLN A 4 18.32 -1.18 5.25
N LEU A 5 18.62 -0.32 6.24
CA LEU A 5 17.73 0.79 6.63
C LEU A 5 17.75 1.96 5.63
N SER A 6 18.79 2.11 4.79
CA SER A 6 18.73 3.09 3.71
C SER A 6 17.68 2.72 2.65
N LEU A 7 17.42 1.42 2.47
CA LEU A 7 16.47 0.90 1.48
C LEU A 7 15.00 1.00 1.90
N ALA A 8 14.72 0.96 3.21
CA ALA A 8 13.33 0.89 3.70
C ALA A 8 12.61 2.25 3.54
N LYS A 9 11.46 2.23 2.84
CA LYS A 9 10.52 3.34 2.69
C LYS A 9 9.43 3.34 3.75
N TYR A 10 8.90 2.16 4.04
CA TYR A 10 7.95 1.91 5.11
C TYR A 10 8.63 1.07 6.18
N LEU A 11 8.56 1.52 7.43
CA LEU A 11 9.00 0.73 8.58
C LEU A 11 7.79 0.54 9.50
N MET A 12 7.37 -0.70 9.64
CA MET A 12 6.28 -1.08 10.53
C MET A 12 6.87 -1.70 11.79
N ILE A 13 6.42 -1.23 12.95
CA ILE A 13 6.93 -1.66 14.25
C ILE A 13 5.73 -2.02 15.12
N VAL A 14 5.80 -3.17 15.77
CA VAL A 14 4.85 -3.62 16.78
C VAL A 14 5.60 -4.01 18.05
N ALA A 15 4.98 -3.84 19.22
CA ALA A 15 5.62 -4.21 20.49
C ALA A 15 5.55 -5.72 20.70
N ARG A 16 6.70 -6.34 21.02
CA ARG A 16 6.77 -7.79 21.30
C ARG A 16 5.92 -8.17 22.52
N GLU A 17 5.79 -7.27 23.48
CA GLU A 17 5.01 -7.46 24.70
C GLU A 17 3.51 -7.68 24.43
N ASP A 18 3.00 -7.22 23.29
CA ASP A 18 1.59 -7.38 22.92
C ASP A 18 1.29 -8.76 22.29
N ASN A 19 2.32 -9.41 21.71
CA ASN A 19 2.26 -10.79 21.22
C ASN A 19 3.68 -11.37 21.08
N PRO A 20 4.21 -12.06 22.10
CA PRO A 20 5.57 -12.60 22.09
C PRO A 20 5.83 -13.67 21.02
N GLU A 21 4.77 -14.34 20.56
CA GLU A 21 4.82 -15.41 19.56
C GLU A 21 4.69 -14.90 18.12
N LEU A 22 4.50 -13.59 17.92
CA LEU A 22 4.39 -13.00 16.59
C LEU A 22 5.74 -13.03 15.88
N ASP A 23 5.78 -13.66 14.71
CA ASP A 23 6.91 -13.61 13.80
C ASP A 23 6.72 -12.48 12.76
N ALA A 24 7.76 -11.71 12.52
CA ALA A 24 7.77 -10.65 11.50
C ALA A 24 7.85 -11.24 10.07
N GLU A 25 8.30 -12.49 9.91
CA GLU A 25 8.31 -13.20 8.63
C GLU A 25 6.90 -13.66 8.22
N GLU A 26 5.98 -13.79 9.18
CA GLU A 26 4.55 -14.07 8.94
C GLU A 26 3.78 -12.77 8.62
N ILE A 27 4.09 -12.20 7.45
CA ILE A 27 3.71 -10.84 7.06
C ILE A 27 2.20 -10.55 7.22
N GLU A 28 1.33 -11.50 6.86
CA GLU A 28 -0.13 -11.29 6.97
C GLU A 28 -0.60 -11.20 8.43
N ALA A 29 -0.06 -12.05 9.31
CA ALA A 29 -0.33 -12.01 10.74
C ALA A 29 0.23 -10.73 11.36
N PHE A 30 1.45 -10.34 10.96
CA PHE A 30 2.10 -9.10 11.39
C PHE A 30 1.28 -7.86 10.99
N LEU A 31 0.84 -7.77 9.73
CA LEU A 31 0.00 -6.67 9.24
C LEU A 31 -1.33 -6.60 10.00
N SER A 32 -1.97 -7.74 10.23
CA SER A 32 -3.22 -7.80 10.99
C SER A 32 -3.00 -7.31 12.42
N HIS A 33 -1.95 -7.80 13.10
CA HIS A 33 -1.60 -7.39 14.46
C HIS A 33 -1.36 -5.88 14.57
N LEU A 34 -0.67 -5.29 13.59
CA LEU A 34 -0.45 -3.85 13.49
C LEU A 34 -1.76 -3.09 13.29
N LEU A 35 -2.58 -3.48 12.30
CA LEU A 35 -3.82 -2.77 11.95
C LEU A 35 -4.88 -2.85 13.04
N GLU A 36 -4.88 -3.89 13.87
CA GLU A 36 -5.75 -4.00 15.05
C GLU A 36 -5.43 -2.95 16.13
N ARG A 37 -4.17 -2.49 16.22
CA ARG A 37 -3.64 -1.69 17.33
C ARG A 37 -3.28 -0.26 16.97
N ILE A 38 -2.89 -0.01 15.72
CA ILE A 38 -2.32 1.27 15.32
C ILE A 38 -3.32 2.42 15.45
N ASP A 39 -2.88 3.59 15.90
CA ASP A 39 -3.69 4.80 15.99
C ASP A 39 -3.25 5.84 14.97
N TRP A 40 -4.02 6.03 13.90
CA TRP A 40 -3.68 6.98 12.85
C TRP A 40 -3.63 8.45 13.30
N ASN A 41 -4.12 8.76 14.51
CA ASN A 41 -4.00 10.09 15.09
C ASN A 41 -2.59 10.36 15.65
N ARG A 42 -1.78 9.32 15.89
CA ARG A 42 -0.52 9.41 16.67
C ARG A 42 0.64 8.61 16.09
N ASP A 43 0.37 7.42 15.57
CA ASP A 43 1.37 6.37 15.35
C ASP A 43 2.03 6.42 13.96
N LEU A 44 1.94 7.58 13.30
CA LEU A 44 2.52 7.87 11.99
C LEU A 44 3.65 8.88 12.14
N HIS A 45 4.85 8.51 11.69
CA HIS A 45 6.03 9.38 11.74
C HIS A 45 6.65 9.53 10.37
N PHE A 46 6.36 10.66 9.73
CA PHE A 46 6.84 10.99 8.39
C PHE A 46 8.24 11.58 8.40
N GLN A 47 9.04 11.20 7.40
CA GLN A 47 10.30 11.83 7.03
C GLN A 47 10.17 12.28 5.57
N THR A 48 9.89 13.55 5.33
CA THR A 48 9.31 14.01 4.05
C THR A 48 10.32 14.48 3.01
N CYS A 49 11.57 14.75 3.39
CA CYS A 49 12.63 15.27 2.51
C CYS A 49 13.91 14.48 2.74
N THR A 50 13.89 13.18 2.44
CA THR A 50 15.00 12.27 2.74
C THR A 50 15.63 11.69 1.49
N THR A 51 16.87 11.25 1.64
CA THR A 51 17.59 10.56 0.58
C THR A 51 17.05 9.14 0.46
N MET A 52 16.64 8.77 -0.76
CA MET A 52 16.11 7.46 -1.09
C MET A 52 17.14 6.62 -1.84
N ASP A 53 16.91 5.32 -1.87
CA ASP A 53 17.73 4.40 -2.65
C ASP A 53 17.59 4.66 -4.16
N THR A 54 18.64 4.34 -4.91
CA THR A 54 18.69 4.50 -6.37
C THR A 54 17.66 3.69 -7.14
N LEU A 55 17.11 2.63 -6.54
CA LEU A 55 16.07 1.79 -7.12
C LEU A 55 14.65 2.19 -6.70
N ASP A 56 14.50 3.23 -5.87
CA ASP A 56 13.20 3.80 -5.56
C ASP A 56 12.80 4.83 -6.61
N TYR A 57 11.82 4.47 -7.45
CA TYR A 57 11.27 5.30 -8.52
C TYR A 57 9.94 5.97 -8.15
N SER A 58 9.52 5.91 -6.89
CA SER A 58 8.24 6.49 -6.43
C SER A 58 8.34 7.97 -6.05
N GLY A 59 9.55 8.47 -5.81
CA GLY A 59 9.81 9.87 -5.47
C GLY A 59 9.83 10.80 -6.69
N THR A 60 9.82 12.12 -6.43
CA THR A 60 9.79 13.16 -7.47
C THR A 60 11.17 13.54 -8.03
N GLY A 61 12.24 12.93 -7.54
CA GLY A 61 13.60 13.24 -7.97
C GLY A 61 14.59 12.11 -7.66
N PHE A 62 15.77 12.17 -8.28
CA PHE A 62 16.80 11.17 -8.09
C PHE A 62 17.23 11.11 -6.63
N ASN A 63 17.20 9.90 -6.04
CA ASN A 63 17.51 9.65 -4.63
C ASN A 63 16.75 10.58 -3.66
N SER A 64 15.56 11.06 -4.01
CA SER A 64 14.79 12.02 -3.22
C SER A 64 13.37 11.52 -3.03
N GLY A 65 12.90 11.50 -1.78
CA GLY A 65 11.54 11.07 -1.47
C GLY A 65 11.26 11.17 0.01
N SER A 66 10.40 10.27 0.48
CA SER A 66 9.96 10.25 1.86
C SER A 66 9.88 8.84 2.43
N LYS A 67 9.93 8.77 3.75
CA LYS A 67 9.78 7.53 4.52
C LYS A 67 8.67 7.69 5.55
N LEU A 68 8.07 6.58 5.95
CA LEU A 68 7.06 6.53 6.99
C LEU A 68 7.35 5.40 7.96
N VAL A 69 7.40 5.74 9.25
CA VAL A 69 7.34 4.76 10.35
C VAL A 69 5.91 4.67 10.85
N MET A 70 5.40 3.43 10.94
CA MET A 70 4.10 3.07 11.51
C MET A 70 4.37 2.25 12.79
N ALA A 71 4.13 2.83 13.96
CA ALA A 71 4.54 2.21 15.24
C ALA A 71 3.32 1.95 16.13
N ALA A 72 2.87 0.69 16.20
CA ALA A 72 1.69 0.29 16.98
C ALA A 72 2.11 -0.44 18.27
N ALA A 73 1.49 -0.08 19.40
CA ALA A 73 1.69 -0.78 20.66
C ALA A 73 0.46 -0.65 21.56
N GLY A 74 0.26 -1.64 22.43
CA GLY A 74 -0.79 -1.71 23.43
C GLY A 74 -1.97 -2.58 23.01
N SER A 75 -3.11 -2.34 23.66
CA SER A 75 -4.32 -3.15 23.47
C SER A 75 -4.92 -3.01 22.08
N VAL A 76 -5.60 -4.07 21.62
CA VAL A 76 -6.42 -4.06 20.41
C VAL A 76 -7.41 -2.89 20.46
N LYS A 77 -7.45 -2.10 19.39
CA LYS A 77 -8.33 -0.93 19.24
C LYS A 77 -9.54 -1.23 18.36
N ARG A 78 -9.44 -2.19 17.45
CA ARG A 78 -10.47 -2.54 16.47
C ARG A 78 -10.39 -3.99 16.02
N ASN A 79 -11.53 -4.53 15.59
CA ASN A 79 -11.59 -5.77 14.83
C ASN A 79 -11.46 -5.45 13.34
N LEU A 80 -10.73 -6.28 12.60
CA LEU A 80 -10.53 -6.09 11.17
C LEU A 80 -11.66 -6.73 10.37
N LEU A 81 -12.26 -5.95 9.46
CA LEU A 81 -13.29 -6.47 8.56
C LEU A 81 -12.71 -7.51 7.60
N THR A 82 -13.43 -8.62 7.44
CA THR A 82 -13.10 -9.73 6.52
C THR A 82 -14.07 -9.83 5.35
N SER A 83 -14.96 -8.85 5.19
CA SER A 83 -15.91 -8.73 4.08
C SER A 83 -16.22 -7.27 3.80
N ILE A 84 -16.61 -6.97 2.56
CA ILE A 84 -16.98 -5.62 2.14
C ILE A 84 -18.42 -5.34 2.56
N PRO A 85 -18.73 -4.20 3.23
CA PRO A 85 -20.10 -3.83 3.56
C PRO A 85 -20.98 -3.64 2.32
N GLU A 86 -22.20 -4.21 2.32
CA GLU A 86 -23.13 -4.17 1.17
C GLU A 86 -23.61 -2.76 0.80
N HIS A 87 -23.60 -1.82 1.73
CA HIS A 87 -24.14 -0.45 1.55
C HIS A 87 -23.06 0.63 1.45
N GLY A 88 -21.79 0.26 1.25
CA GLY A 88 -20.73 1.24 1.03
C GLY A 88 -20.75 1.76 -0.41
N THR A 89 -21.11 3.02 -0.61
CA THR A 89 -21.01 3.68 -1.93
C THR A 89 -19.66 4.35 -2.08
N LEU A 90 -19.04 4.21 -3.25
CA LEU A 90 -17.81 4.93 -3.56
C LEU A 90 -18.10 6.33 -4.15
N PRO A 91 -17.22 7.32 -3.92
CA PRO A 91 -17.25 8.60 -4.61
C PRO A 91 -17.23 8.43 -6.14
N SER A 92 -17.74 9.42 -6.87
CA SER A 92 -17.81 9.34 -8.34
C SER A 92 -16.43 9.15 -8.97
N GLY A 93 -16.30 8.19 -9.89
CA GLY A 93 -15.04 7.83 -10.55
C GLY A 93 -14.24 6.74 -9.85
N PHE A 94 -14.55 6.41 -8.59
CA PHE A 94 -13.96 5.29 -7.86
C PHE A 94 -14.87 4.06 -7.98
N SER A 95 -14.29 2.88 -8.12
CA SER A 95 -15.04 1.67 -8.45
C SER A 95 -14.38 0.40 -7.91
N ASP A 96 -15.09 -0.72 -8.07
CA ASP A 96 -14.60 -2.09 -7.84
C ASP A 96 -13.84 -2.27 -6.51
N PRO A 97 -14.49 -2.05 -5.35
CA PRO A 97 -13.85 -2.26 -4.07
C PRO A 97 -13.54 -3.75 -3.89
N ARG A 98 -12.32 -4.08 -3.45
CA ARG A 98 -11.84 -5.44 -3.21
C ARG A 98 -11.19 -5.56 -1.84
N LEU A 99 -11.53 -6.60 -1.11
CA LEU A 99 -10.85 -6.94 0.13
C LEU A 99 -9.50 -7.56 -0.21
N CYS A 100 -8.41 -6.89 0.13
CA CYS A 100 -7.08 -7.46 -0.01
C CYS A 100 -6.84 -8.48 1.09
N ARG A 101 -7.02 -8.06 2.34
CA ARG A 101 -6.77 -8.80 3.58
C ARG A 101 -7.65 -8.23 4.68
N PRO A 102 -7.77 -8.87 5.86
CA PRO A 102 -8.53 -8.31 6.96
C PRO A 102 -8.17 -6.84 7.21
N GLY A 103 -9.16 -5.95 7.14
CA GLY A 103 -8.97 -4.51 7.38
C GLY A 103 -8.32 -3.71 6.25
N ILE A 104 -8.07 -4.32 5.08
CA ILE A 104 -7.43 -3.65 3.93
C ILE A 104 -8.38 -3.68 2.71
N LEU A 105 -8.79 -2.49 2.26
CA LEU A 105 -9.66 -2.33 1.09
C LEU A 105 -8.87 -1.72 -0.09
N ALA A 106 -8.82 -2.40 -1.22
CA ALA A 106 -8.38 -1.81 -2.49
C ALA A 106 -9.57 -1.21 -3.25
N VAL A 107 -9.37 -0.03 -3.84
CA VAL A 107 -10.36 0.67 -4.65
C VAL A 107 -9.75 1.03 -5.99
N LYS A 108 -10.43 0.65 -7.07
CA LYS A 108 -10.03 1.01 -8.41
C LYS A 108 -10.33 2.47 -8.69
N THR A 109 -9.41 3.15 -9.37
CA THR A 109 -9.53 4.57 -9.73
C THR A 109 -9.28 4.78 -11.23
N PRO A 110 -9.52 5.99 -11.76
CA PRO A 110 -8.96 6.40 -13.04
C PRO A 110 -7.44 6.44 -12.96
N ALA A 111 -6.80 6.31 -14.13
CA ALA A 111 -5.35 6.41 -14.27
C ALA A 111 -4.85 7.76 -13.72
N PHE A 112 -3.75 7.72 -12.96
CA PHE A 112 -3.18 8.92 -12.35
C PHE A 112 -2.84 9.97 -13.41
N GLN A 113 -3.23 11.23 -13.15
CA GLN A 113 -2.85 12.39 -13.94
C GLN A 113 -1.99 13.33 -13.09
N GLU A 114 -0.98 13.99 -13.65
CA GLU A 114 -0.22 14.99 -12.90
C GLU A 114 -1.15 16.09 -12.36
N HIS A 115 -0.87 16.55 -11.14
CA HIS A 115 -1.66 17.58 -10.44
C HIS A 115 -3.15 17.21 -10.21
N ASN A 116 -3.53 15.93 -10.26
CA ASN A 116 -4.88 15.50 -9.85
C ASN A 116 -5.10 15.69 -8.34
N ASN A 117 -6.37 15.73 -7.93
CA ASN A 117 -6.78 15.83 -6.53
C ASN A 117 -7.56 14.59 -6.05
N ASP A 118 -7.43 13.45 -6.73
CA ASP A 118 -8.27 12.27 -6.49
C ASP A 118 -8.12 11.73 -5.06
N LEU A 119 -6.89 11.60 -4.55
CA LEU A 119 -6.64 11.13 -3.19
C LEU A 119 -7.35 12.00 -2.14
N ARG A 120 -7.15 13.31 -2.22
CA ARG A 120 -7.78 14.27 -1.32
C ARG A 120 -9.30 14.30 -1.48
N ARG A 121 -9.78 14.20 -2.72
CA ARG A 121 -11.21 14.14 -3.04
C ARG A 121 -11.86 12.91 -2.41
N PHE A 122 -11.25 11.74 -2.59
CA PHE A 122 -11.69 10.49 -1.98
C PHE A 122 -11.83 10.63 -0.46
N CYS A 123 -10.80 11.15 0.21
CA CYS A 123 -10.83 11.34 1.67
C CYS A 123 -11.89 12.35 2.12
N SER A 124 -12.13 13.41 1.34
CA SER A 124 -13.09 14.47 1.69
C SER A 124 -14.56 14.11 1.45
N GLU A 125 -14.83 13.19 0.52
CA GLU A 125 -16.19 12.75 0.19
C GLU A 125 -16.69 11.62 1.11
N LEU A 126 -15.80 11.00 1.89
CA LEU A 126 -16.14 9.96 2.86
C LEU A 126 -16.22 10.54 4.28
N SER A 127 -17.35 10.35 4.95
CA SER A 127 -17.51 10.75 6.36
C SER A 127 -16.89 9.73 7.32
N LEU A 128 -16.67 10.12 8.58
CA LEU A 128 -16.24 9.19 9.64
C LEU A 128 -17.21 8.04 9.90
N THR A 129 -18.50 8.23 9.58
CA THR A 129 -19.55 7.22 9.73
C THR A 129 -19.71 6.35 8.48
N HIS A 130 -18.96 6.62 7.41
CA HIS A 130 -19.07 5.87 6.16
C HIS A 130 -18.69 4.39 6.37
N PRO A 131 -19.40 3.42 5.78
CA PRO A 131 -19.10 1.99 5.97
C PRO A 131 -17.66 1.60 5.66
N PHE A 132 -17.05 2.19 4.61
CA PHE A 132 -15.66 1.92 4.27
C PHE A 132 -14.64 2.53 5.24
N ASN A 133 -15.02 3.48 6.07
CA ASN A 133 -14.14 4.01 7.13
C ASN A 133 -13.87 2.97 8.24
N GLN A 134 -14.59 1.83 8.23
CA GLN A 134 -14.31 0.70 9.11
C GLN A 134 -13.05 -0.09 8.70
N PHE A 135 -12.59 0.06 7.45
CA PHE A 135 -11.29 -0.44 7.04
C PHE A 135 -10.21 0.54 7.53
N PRO A 136 -9.29 0.14 8.42
CA PRO A 136 -8.22 1.04 8.87
C PRO A 136 -7.29 1.47 7.72
N LEU A 137 -7.15 0.65 6.67
CA LEU A 137 -6.33 0.95 5.51
C LEU A 137 -7.14 0.81 4.21
N ILE A 138 -7.15 1.88 3.42
CA ILE A 138 -7.70 1.88 2.06
C ILE A 138 -6.55 2.19 1.09
N VAL A 139 -6.50 1.48 -0.03
CA VAL A 139 -5.49 1.71 -1.08
C VAL A 139 -6.17 2.00 -2.42
N LEU A 140 -5.75 3.09 -3.06
CA LEU A 140 -6.22 3.49 -4.38
C LEU A 140 -5.27 2.92 -5.43
N VAL A 141 -5.78 2.17 -6.39
CA VAL A 141 -4.99 1.40 -7.35
C VAL A 141 -5.58 1.41 -8.75
N ASP A 142 -4.74 1.13 -9.76
CA ASP A 142 -5.19 0.99 -11.15
C ASP A 142 -6.07 -0.27 -11.35
N ASP A 143 -5.76 -1.36 -10.64
CA ASP A 143 -6.44 -2.66 -10.73
C ASP A 143 -6.61 -3.28 -9.33
N SER A 144 -7.77 -3.08 -8.73
CA SER A 144 -8.09 -3.61 -7.39
C SER A 144 -8.22 -5.13 -7.36
N GLN A 145 -8.61 -5.77 -8.46
CA GLN A 145 -8.69 -7.22 -8.55
C GLN A 145 -7.30 -7.85 -8.52
N PHE A 146 -6.35 -7.33 -9.31
CA PHE A 146 -4.96 -7.77 -9.30
C PHE A 146 -4.33 -7.56 -7.92
N THR A 147 -4.49 -6.37 -7.33
CA THR A 147 -3.92 -6.03 -6.01
C THR A 147 -4.44 -6.97 -4.92
N ALA A 148 -5.74 -7.31 -4.94
CA ALA A 148 -6.35 -8.17 -3.92
C ALA A 148 -6.05 -9.67 -4.11
N ALA A 149 -5.61 -10.10 -5.30
CA ALA A 149 -5.47 -11.51 -5.64
C ALA A 149 -4.45 -12.26 -4.75
N SER A 150 -3.41 -11.60 -4.25
CA SER A 150 -2.40 -12.21 -3.38
C SER A 150 -1.73 -11.19 -2.46
N LEU A 151 -1.13 -11.66 -1.37
CA LEU A 151 -0.34 -10.82 -0.48
C LEU A 151 0.82 -10.16 -1.23
N ASN A 152 1.51 -10.93 -2.08
CA ASN A 152 2.63 -10.42 -2.87
C ASN A 152 2.18 -9.30 -3.83
N ASN A 153 1.03 -9.44 -4.49
CA ASN A 153 0.50 -8.40 -5.37
C ASN A 153 0.15 -7.13 -4.60
N PHE A 154 -0.44 -7.28 -3.41
CA PHE A 154 -0.71 -6.15 -2.50
C PHE A 154 0.58 -5.44 -2.08
N LEU A 155 1.54 -6.19 -1.54
CA LEU A 155 2.81 -5.64 -1.06
C LEU A 155 3.56 -4.93 -2.20
N TRP A 156 3.65 -5.58 -3.36
CA TRP A 156 4.30 -5.02 -4.52
C TRP A 156 3.58 -3.76 -5.01
N THR A 157 2.27 -3.82 -5.24
CA THR A 157 1.52 -2.66 -5.76
C THR A 157 1.63 -1.48 -4.83
N VAL A 158 1.37 -1.69 -3.53
CA VAL A 158 1.24 -0.58 -2.57
C VAL A 158 2.60 0.00 -2.26
N PHE A 159 3.56 -0.81 -1.82
CA PHE A 159 4.79 -0.27 -1.26
C PHE A 159 5.87 0.03 -2.31
N THR A 160 5.73 -0.42 -3.56
CA THR A 160 6.67 -0.03 -4.64
C THR A 160 6.20 1.21 -5.41
N ARG A 161 4.91 1.54 -5.39
CA ARG A 161 4.33 2.63 -6.19
C ARG A 161 3.95 3.87 -5.39
N SER A 162 4.07 3.85 -4.06
CA SER A 162 3.72 4.99 -3.21
C SER A 162 4.95 5.68 -2.62
N ASN A 163 4.96 7.01 -2.62
CA ASN A 163 5.89 7.84 -1.85
C ASN A 163 5.13 8.48 -0.67
N PRO A 164 5.41 8.08 0.59
CA PRO A 164 4.55 8.38 1.74
C PRO A 164 4.04 9.82 1.85
N ALA A 165 4.90 10.82 1.70
CA ALA A 165 4.56 12.22 1.91
C ALA A 165 3.63 12.81 0.83
N SER A 166 3.63 12.27 -0.39
CA SER A 166 2.78 12.74 -1.49
C SER A 166 1.56 11.85 -1.71
N ASP A 167 1.68 10.57 -1.35
CA ASP A 167 0.75 9.53 -1.75
C ASP A 167 -0.07 8.99 -0.57
N ILE A 168 0.01 9.62 0.61
CA ILE A 168 -0.81 9.27 1.76
C ILE A 168 -1.65 10.47 2.18
N ASP A 169 -2.93 10.19 2.40
CA ASP A 169 -3.87 11.10 3.06
C ASP A 169 -4.74 10.27 4.01
N GLY A 170 -5.76 10.86 4.62
CA GLY A 170 -6.71 10.13 5.44
C GLY A 170 -8.05 10.82 5.57
N ILE A 171 -9.06 10.03 5.92
CA ILE A 171 -10.40 10.56 6.20
C ILE A 171 -10.29 11.43 7.47
N GLU A 172 -10.73 12.69 7.38
CA GLU A 172 -10.53 13.70 8.43
C GLU A 172 -9.05 13.83 8.84
N ALA A 173 -8.16 13.95 7.86
CA ALA A 173 -6.75 14.25 8.09
C ALA A 173 -6.56 15.61 8.77
N PHE A 174 -5.55 15.70 9.62
CA PHE A 174 -5.20 16.92 10.35
C PHE A 174 -3.69 17.03 10.55
N THR A 175 -3.25 18.27 10.74
CA THR A 175 -1.92 18.58 11.25
C THR A 175 -2.07 19.36 12.55
N LYS A 176 -1.46 18.87 13.62
CA LYS A 176 -1.35 19.58 14.90
C LYS A 176 0.12 19.80 15.22
N ASP A 177 0.54 21.06 15.26
CA ASP A 177 1.95 21.44 15.35
C ASP A 177 2.77 20.79 14.22
N LYS A 178 3.67 19.86 14.55
CA LYS A 178 4.50 19.10 13.59
C LYS A 178 4.00 17.68 13.37
N HIS A 179 2.85 17.32 13.93
CA HIS A 179 2.30 15.97 13.86
C HIS A 179 1.17 15.91 12.83
N TRP A 180 1.28 14.98 11.88
CA TRP A 180 0.22 14.67 10.93
C TRP A 180 -0.49 13.37 11.33
N GLY A 181 -1.80 13.32 11.17
CA GLY A 181 -2.58 12.11 11.37
C GLY A 181 -3.94 12.20 10.71
N CYS A 182 -4.76 11.17 10.88
CA CYS A 182 -6.16 11.19 10.46
C CYS A 182 -7.05 10.51 11.50
N ARG A 183 -8.33 10.89 11.52
CA ARG A 183 -9.32 10.35 12.47
C ARG A 183 -10.01 9.10 11.95
N GLY A 184 -10.11 8.97 10.62
CA GLY A 184 -10.67 7.82 9.94
C GLY A 184 -9.59 6.92 9.33
N ALA A 185 -9.92 6.26 8.23
CA ALA A 185 -9.03 5.38 7.50
C ALA A 185 -7.83 6.14 6.94
N LEU A 186 -6.66 5.49 6.98
CA LEU A 186 -5.50 5.91 6.22
C LEU A 186 -5.70 5.50 4.76
N VAL A 187 -5.44 6.40 3.83
CA VAL A 187 -5.61 6.16 2.39
C VAL A 187 -4.26 6.31 1.70
N ILE A 188 -3.84 5.27 0.96
CA ILE A 188 -2.59 5.27 0.19
C ILE A 188 -2.90 5.24 -1.31
N ASP A 189 -2.40 6.21 -2.06
CA ASP A 189 -2.41 6.21 -3.52
C ASP A 189 -1.26 5.39 -4.09
N ALA A 190 -1.56 4.16 -4.50
CA ALA A 190 -0.62 3.20 -5.06
C ALA A 190 -0.75 3.06 -6.59
N ARG A 191 -1.35 4.05 -7.26
CA ARG A 191 -1.45 4.08 -8.72
C ARG A 191 -0.07 4.27 -9.35
N ILE A 192 0.08 3.83 -10.60
CA ILE A 192 1.27 4.15 -11.40
C ILE A 192 1.27 5.65 -11.71
N LYS A 193 2.39 6.34 -11.47
CA LYS A 193 2.57 7.75 -11.83
C LYS A 193 3.39 7.89 -13.13
N PRO A 194 3.21 8.97 -13.91
CA PRO A 194 3.92 9.15 -15.18
C PRO A 194 5.45 9.11 -15.10
N HIS A 195 6.03 9.48 -13.96
CA HIS A 195 7.49 9.45 -13.74
C HIS A 195 8.02 8.08 -13.29
N HIS A 196 7.15 7.11 -12.99
CA HIS A 196 7.59 5.76 -12.68
C HIS A 196 8.23 5.11 -13.91
N ALA A 197 9.22 4.26 -13.68
CA ALA A 197 9.72 3.40 -14.72
C ALA A 197 8.56 2.55 -15.31
N PRO A 198 8.48 2.39 -16.63
CA PRO A 198 7.49 1.51 -17.23
C PRO A 198 7.65 0.09 -16.68
N PRO A 199 6.55 -0.67 -16.54
CA PRO A 199 6.64 -2.05 -16.10
C PRO A 199 7.48 -2.85 -17.10
N LEU A 200 8.24 -3.83 -16.59
CA LEU A 200 8.89 -4.81 -17.45
C LEU A 200 7.80 -5.72 -18.02
N ILE A 201 7.51 -5.55 -19.32
CA ILE A 201 6.56 -6.38 -20.05
C ILE A 201 7.36 -7.39 -20.84
N GLU A 202 7.13 -8.67 -20.61
CA GLU A 202 7.74 -9.73 -21.40
C GLU A 202 7.27 -9.64 -22.85
N ASP A 203 8.18 -9.84 -23.79
CA ASP A 203 7.83 -9.94 -25.20
C ASP A 203 7.14 -11.30 -25.44
N PRO A 204 5.86 -11.34 -25.83
CA PRO A 204 5.12 -12.60 -25.99
C PRO A 204 5.78 -13.58 -26.97
N GLU A 205 6.46 -13.09 -28.00
CA GLU A 205 7.18 -13.96 -28.95
C GLU A 205 8.44 -14.54 -28.34
N ILE A 206 9.13 -13.79 -27.48
CA ILE A 206 10.28 -14.30 -26.75
C ILE A 206 9.85 -15.30 -25.69
N THR A 207 8.81 -15.01 -24.89
CA THR A 207 8.24 -15.95 -23.92
C THR A 207 7.85 -17.25 -24.60
N ARG A 208 7.09 -17.17 -25.71
CA ARG A 208 6.70 -18.35 -26.49
C ARG A 208 7.90 -19.14 -27.03
N ARG A 209 8.95 -18.45 -27.47
CA ARG A 209 10.18 -19.11 -27.96
C ARG A 209 10.90 -19.83 -26.81
N VAL A 210 10.97 -19.25 -25.63
CA VAL A 210 11.58 -19.87 -24.44
C VAL A 210 10.75 -21.08 -23.99
N ASP A 211 9.42 -20.95 -23.94
CA ASP A 211 8.51 -22.05 -23.61
C ASP A 211 8.71 -23.26 -24.55
N GLN A 212 8.92 -23.00 -25.85
CA GLN A 212 9.22 -24.06 -26.81
C GLN A 212 10.55 -24.78 -26.56
N LEU A 213 11.53 -24.12 -25.93
CA LEU A 213 12.80 -24.77 -25.59
C LEU A 213 12.65 -25.72 -24.39
N GLY A 214 11.72 -25.44 -23.46
CA GLY A 214 11.38 -26.30 -22.32
C GLY A 214 10.36 -27.40 -22.62
N ALA A 215 9.63 -27.29 -23.74
CA ALA A 215 8.65 -28.29 -24.17
C ALA A 215 9.27 -29.70 -24.33
N PRO A 216 8.47 -30.78 -24.21
CA PRO A 216 8.94 -32.16 -24.41
C PRO A 216 9.77 -32.34 -25.70
N GLY A 217 11.02 -32.80 -25.54
CA GLY A 217 11.97 -32.98 -26.63
C GLY A 217 12.78 -31.72 -27.00
N GLY A 218 12.52 -30.59 -26.33
CA GLY A 218 13.28 -29.35 -26.47
C GLY A 218 14.66 -29.42 -25.77
N PRO A 219 15.60 -28.54 -26.17
CA PRO A 219 16.96 -28.56 -25.65
C PRO A 219 17.08 -28.20 -24.17
N LEU A 220 16.04 -27.58 -23.57
CA LEU A 220 15.98 -27.22 -22.16
C LEU A 220 14.93 -28.03 -21.40
N HIS A 221 14.40 -29.10 -22.01
CA HIS A 221 13.37 -29.92 -21.39
C HIS A 221 13.84 -30.53 -20.06
N GLY A 222 13.07 -30.31 -19.00
CA GLY A 222 13.38 -30.78 -17.63
C GLY A 222 14.39 -29.90 -16.89
N ILE A 223 14.82 -28.78 -17.49
CA ILE A 223 15.64 -27.73 -16.86
C ILE A 223 14.78 -26.49 -16.59
N ILE A 224 13.98 -26.09 -17.58
CA ILE A 224 12.92 -25.07 -17.47
C ILE A 224 11.56 -25.69 -17.81
#